data_AF-X0XK24-F1
#
_entry.id   AF-X0XK24-F1
#
_cell.length_a   1.000
_cell.length_b   1.000
_cell.length_c   1.000
_cell.angle_alpha   90.00
_cell.angle_beta   90.00
_cell.angle_gamma   90.00
#
_symmetry.space_group_name_H-M   'P 1'
#
loop_
_entity.id
_entity.type
_entity.pdbx_description
1 polymer ?
#
loop_
_entity_poly.entity_id
_entity_poly.type
_entity_poly.pdbx_seq_one_letter_code
_entity_poly.pdbx_strand_id
1 'polypeptide(L)'
;PFFFKPIQDGMDKPKTELAFRVPASKITKKNMHEVMDDELTGLDTTIDWKNTDDNSYDGEKLLLLVHDESGKWLKPNNIQNNWRVTKTCLRLGSKIIGKCMMGSTSNALSKGGENFKKLFEDSNLSTRNANGQTKSGLYSLFIPMEWNMEGFIDRFGMPVFRKPEKKVRGVDDEWITNGAIDYWEAEVDSLKKDADALNEFYRQFPRTESHAFRDESKSSLFNLTKIYQQIDYNDSLIMEHHVTRGRFYWKDGVKDSEVI
;
A
#
# COMPACT_ATOMS: atom_id res chain seq x y z
N PRO A 1 -26.33 8.11 -16.49
CA PRO A 1 -27.67 7.65 -16.93
C PRO A 1 -28.35 6.85 -15.80
N PHE A 2 -29.66 6.96 -15.62
CA PHE A 2 -30.37 6.31 -14.50
C PHE A 2 -30.20 4.79 -14.49
N PHE A 3 -30.01 4.16 -15.66
CA PHE A 3 -29.79 2.73 -15.82
C PHE A 3 -28.42 2.21 -15.36
N PHE A 4 -27.45 3.08 -15.08
CA PHE A 4 -26.18 2.70 -14.43
C PHE A 4 -26.22 2.87 -12.91
N LYS A 5 -27.28 3.44 -12.35
CA LYS A 5 -27.41 3.62 -10.91
C LYS A 5 -28.08 2.36 -10.33
N PRO A 6 -27.38 1.58 -9.49
CA PRO A 6 -28.01 0.45 -8.82
C PRO A 6 -29.14 0.92 -7.91
N ILE A 7 -30.14 0.07 -7.74
CA ILE A 7 -31.28 0.31 -6.84
C ILE A 7 -30.74 0.39 -5.40
N GLN A 8 -31.13 1.43 -4.65
CA GLN A 8 -30.74 1.68 -3.27
C GLN A 8 -31.97 1.56 -2.37
N ASP A 9 -31.81 1.21 -1.10
CA ASP A 9 -32.93 0.90 -0.18
C ASP A 9 -33.84 2.09 0.23
N GLY A 10 -33.62 3.26 -0.37
CA GLY A 10 -34.41 4.47 -0.16
C GLY A 10 -33.83 5.44 0.87
N MET A 11 -32.68 5.14 1.49
CA MET A 11 -31.97 6.08 2.37
C MET A 11 -31.27 7.21 1.59
N ASP A 12 -31.76 8.44 1.71
CA ASP A 12 -31.16 9.62 1.08
C ASP A 12 -29.85 10.09 1.74
N LYS A 13 -29.65 9.78 3.03
CA LYS A 13 -28.48 10.19 3.84
C LYS A 13 -27.95 9.02 4.68
N PRO A 14 -27.29 8.05 4.05
CA PRO A 14 -26.73 6.90 4.75
C PRO A 14 -25.65 7.33 5.73
N LYS A 15 -25.67 6.77 6.95
CA LYS A 15 -24.70 7.10 8.01
C LYS A 15 -23.63 6.03 8.22
N THR A 16 -23.94 4.77 7.90
CA THR A 16 -23.10 3.61 8.22
C THR A 16 -22.97 2.63 7.06
N GLU A 17 -23.90 2.63 6.12
CA GLU A 17 -23.89 1.71 4.98
C GLU A 17 -24.57 2.28 3.73
N LEU A 18 -24.12 1.83 2.56
CA LEU A 18 -24.81 1.92 1.28
C LEU A 18 -25.34 0.53 0.93
N ALA A 19 -26.66 0.36 1.01
CA ALA A 19 -27.33 -0.90 0.69
C ALA A 19 -27.95 -0.86 -0.72
N PHE A 20 -27.49 -1.75 -1.61
CA PHE A 20 -27.97 -1.87 -2.99
C PHE A 20 -29.00 -3.01 -3.13
N ARG A 21 -30.12 -2.86 -2.43
CA ARG A 21 -31.23 -3.83 -2.38
C ARG A 21 -32.54 -3.14 -2.69
N VAL A 22 -33.55 -3.93 -3.08
CA VAL A 22 -34.89 -3.42 -3.34
C VAL A 22 -35.48 -2.83 -2.05
N PRO A 23 -35.97 -1.59 -2.04
CA PRO A 23 -36.65 -1.02 -0.89
C PRO A 23 -37.84 -1.88 -0.47
N ALA A 24 -38.03 -2.06 0.83
CA ALA A 24 -39.23 -2.72 1.33
C ALA A 24 -40.48 -1.89 0.99
N SER A 25 -41.22 -2.28 -0.03
CA SER A 25 -42.50 -1.66 -0.37
C SER A 25 -43.58 -2.08 0.62
N LYS A 26 -44.20 -1.13 1.32
CA LYS A 26 -45.42 -1.41 2.12
C LYS A 26 -46.56 -1.76 1.16
N ILE A 27 -46.92 -3.04 1.08
CA ILE A 27 -48.08 -3.48 0.30
C ILE A 27 -49.34 -2.92 0.97
N THR A 28 -50.08 -2.09 0.22
CA THR A 28 -51.39 -1.59 0.63
C THR A 28 -52.46 -2.16 -0.31
N LYS A 29 -53.73 -2.19 0.12
CA LYS A 29 -54.85 -2.69 -0.70
C LYS A 29 -54.98 -2.00 -2.07
N LYS A 30 -54.42 -0.78 -2.23
CA LYS A 30 -54.45 -0.03 -3.50
C LYS A 30 -53.37 -0.45 -4.50
N ASN A 31 -52.19 -0.89 -4.04
CA ASN A 31 -51.03 -1.12 -4.92
C ASN A 31 -50.73 -2.62 -5.09
N MET A 32 -51.55 -3.49 -4.51
CA MET A 32 -51.33 -4.94 -4.47
C MET A 32 -51.32 -5.59 -5.87
N HIS A 33 -52.04 -5.00 -6.83
CA HIS A 33 -52.08 -5.49 -8.22
C HIS A 33 -50.91 -4.98 -9.07
N GLU A 34 -50.29 -3.85 -8.72
CA GLU A 34 -49.14 -3.27 -9.46
C GLU A 34 -47.80 -3.88 -9.00
N VAL A 35 -47.66 -4.22 -7.72
CA VAL A 35 -46.42 -4.79 -7.14
C VAL A 35 -46.11 -6.19 -7.67
N MET A 36 -47.06 -6.88 -8.31
CA MET A 36 -46.85 -8.22 -8.86
C MET A 36 -46.19 -8.24 -10.25
N ASP A 37 -46.14 -7.12 -10.98
CA ASP A 37 -45.74 -7.08 -12.40
C ASP A 37 -44.29 -6.61 -12.62
N ASP A 38 -43.67 -5.95 -11.64
CA ASP A 38 -42.28 -5.48 -11.74
C ASP A 38 -41.35 -6.31 -10.82
N GLU A 39 -40.67 -7.31 -11.40
CA GLU A 39 -39.51 -7.97 -10.75
C GLU A 39 -38.31 -7.01 -10.72
N LEU A 40 -38.33 -6.02 -9.82
CA LEU A 40 -37.11 -5.25 -9.52
C LEU A 40 -36.08 -6.17 -8.86
N THR A 41 -34.96 -6.43 -9.54
CA THR A 41 -33.79 -7.13 -8.98
C THR A 41 -32.77 -6.15 -8.42
N GLY A 42 -32.47 -6.25 -7.13
CA GLY A 42 -31.35 -5.55 -6.48
C GLY A 42 -30.01 -6.28 -6.68
N LEU A 43 -28.90 -5.64 -6.28
CA LEU A 43 -27.57 -6.27 -6.29
C LEU A 43 -27.30 -7.09 -5.02
N ASP A 44 -28.16 -6.99 -4.01
CA ASP A 44 -28.03 -7.61 -2.69
C ASP A 44 -26.63 -7.47 -2.08
N THR A 45 -26.04 -6.29 -2.31
CA THR A 45 -24.69 -5.94 -1.87
C THR A 45 -24.77 -4.72 -0.96
N THR A 46 -23.96 -4.74 0.09
CA THR A 46 -23.80 -3.61 1.01
C THR A 46 -22.35 -3.16 1.00
N ILE A 47 -22.13 -1.85 1.00
CA ILE A 47 -20.84 -1.22 1.29
C ILE A 47 -21.01 -0.47 2.61
N ASP A 48 -20.40 -0.96 3.68
CA ASP A 48 -20.42 -0.31 4.99
C ASP A 48 -19.05 0.25 5.37
N TRP A 49 -19.05 1.09 6.40
CA TRP A 49 -17.83 1.66 6.97
C TRP A 49 -17.90 1.69 8.48
N LYS A 50 -16.78 1.34 9.12
CA LYS A 50 -16.59 1.33 10.57
C LYS A 50 -15.39 2.18 10.92
N ASN A 51 -15.38 2.72 12.14
CA ASN A 51 -14.22 3.41 12.68
C ASN A 51 -13.05 2.43 12.83
N THR A 52 -11.82 2.94 12.76
CA THR A 52 -10.62 2.16 13.03
C THR A 52 -10.63 1.60 14.45
N ASP A 53 -10.77 0.28 14.57
CA ASP A 53 -10.75 -0.47 15.82
C ASP A 53 -10.22 -1.89 15.55
N ASP A 54 -9.53 -2.49 16.52
CA ASP A 54 -8.99 -3.85 16.43
C ASP A 54 -10.09 -4.90 16.14
N ASN A 55 -11.31 -4.71 16.64
CA ASN A 55 -12.42 -5.67 16.47
C ASN A 55 -13.45 -5.28 15.40
N SER A 56 -13.14 -4.28 14.57
CA SER A 56 -14.05 -3.91 13.48
C SER A 56 -14.27 -5.09 12.54
N TYR A 57 -15.54 -5.34 12.20
CA TYR A 57 -16.03 -6.45 11.37
C TYR A 57 -15.91 -7.86 11.98
N ASP A 58 -15.54 -7.99 13.25
CA ASP A 58 -15.54 -9.31 13.90
C ASP A 58 -16.92 -9.99 13.80
N GLY A 59 -16.94 -11.26 13.41
CA GLY A 59 -18.15 -12.05 13.20
C GLY A 59 -18.83 -11.92 11.83
N GLU A 60 -18.45 -10.95 10.99
CA GLU A 60 -19.03 -10.77 9.65
C GLU A 60 -18.20 -11.51 8.58
N LYS A 61 -18.84 -11.87 7.46
CA LYS A 61 -18.13 -12.40 6.28
C LYS A 61 -18.12 -11.33 5.20
N LEU A 62 -16.92 -11.02 4.70
CA LEU A 62 -16.70 -9.94 3.77
C LEU A 62 -16.23 -10.48 2.42
N LEU A 63 -16.74 -9.91 1.34
CA LEU A 63 -16.22 -10.15 -0.02
C LEU A 63 -14.97 -9.29 -0.29
N LEU A 64 -14.99 -8.04 0.18
CA LEU A 64 -13.91 -7.09 0.03
C LEU A 64 -13.77 -6.30 1.33
N LEU A 65 -12.53 -6.22 1.83
CA LEU A 65 -12.14 -5.32 2.90
C LEU A 65 -11.16 -4.30 2.33
N VAL A 66 -11.39 -3.02 2.61
CA VAL A 66 -10.48 -1.95 2.21
C VAL A 66 -9.99 -1.25 3.46
N HIS A 67 -8.70 -1.37 3.73
CA HIS A 67 -8.01 -0.56 4.72
C HIS A 67 -7.32 0.60 4.03
N ASP A 68 -7.68 1.80 4.47
CA ASP A 68 -7.02 3.04 4.09
C ASP A 68 -6.07 3.50 5.20
N GLU A 69 -4.95 4.09 4.79
CA GLU A 69 -3.88 4.60 5.66
C GLU A 69 -3.46 3.67 6.82
N SER A 70 -3.45 2.35 6.58
CA SER A 70 -3.22 1.34 7.62
C SER A 70 -1.85 1.42 8.31
N GLY A 71 -0.87 2.06 7.66
CA GLY A 71 0.47 2.30 8.20
C GLY A 71 0.58 3.50 9.14
N LYS A 72 -0.52 4.22 9.38
CA LYS A 72 -0.58 5.38 10.28
C LYS A 72 -1.35 5.10 11.57
N TRP A 73 -1.75 3.86 11.81
CA TRP A 73 -2.54 3.50 12.99
C TRP A 73 -1.69 3.61 14.26
N LEU A 74 -2.19 4.39 15.22
CA LEU A 74 -1.55 4.66 16.50
C LEU A 74 -2.21 3.87 17.62
N LYS A 75 -1.46 3.66 18.71
CA LYS A 75 -1.98 3.09 19.95
C LYS A 75 -3.23 3.87 20.41
N PRO A 76 -4.27 3.18 20.92
CA PRO A 76 -4.29 1.76 21.28
C PRO A 76 -4.45 0.79 20.09
N ASN A 77 -4.90 1.28 18.93
CA ASN A 77 -5.18 0.44 17.76
C ASN A 77 -3.90 -0.06 17.10
N ASN A 78 -3.96 -1.28 16.56
CA ASN A 78 -2.81 -1.89 15.89
C ASN A 78 -3.27 -2.67 14.66
N ILE A 79 -2.73 -2.30 13.50
CA ILE A 79 -3.05 -2.98 12.23
C ILE A 79 -2.78 -4.49 12.27
N GLN A 80 -1.77 -4.96 13.00
CA GLN A 80 -1.52 -6.40 13.14
C GLN A 80 -2.59 -7.10 13.97
N ASN A 81 -3.12 -6.44 15.00
CA ASN A 81 -4.20 -6.99 15.82
C ASN A 81 -5.50 -7.03 15.00
N ASN A 82 -5.85 -5.91 14.38
CA ASN A 82 -7.01 -5.85 13.49
C ASN A 82 -6.93 -6.89 12.38
N TRP A 83 -5.79 -7.00 11.69
CA TRP A 83 -5.63 -7.96 10.59
C TRP A 83 -5.81 -9.41 11.05
N ARG A 84 -5.40 -9.75 12.28
CA ARG A 84 -5.66 -11.10 12.82
C ARG A 84 -7.16 -11.40 12.93
N VAL A 85 -7.96 -10.40 13.29
CA VAL A 85 -9.43 -10.50 13.37
C VAL A 85 -10.04 -10.49 11.97
N THR A 86 -9.78 -9.44 11.18
CA THR A 86 -10.43 -9.21 9.89
C THR A 86 -10.03 -10.23 8.82
N LYS A 87 -8.82 -10.82 8.89
CA LYS A 87 -8.44 -11.96 8.05
C LYS A 87 -9.41 -13.14 8.20
N THR A 88 -9.99 -13.35 9.39
CA THR A 88 -10.96 -14.44 9.61
C THR A 88 -12.30 -14.16 8.92
N CYS A 89 -12.63 -12.89 8.67
CA CYS A 89 -13.83 -12.45 7.97
C CYS A 89 -13.76 -12.75 6.46
N LEU A 90 -12.55 -12.85 5.92
CA LEU A 90 -12.27 -13.12 4.50
C LEU A 90 -12.06 -14.61 4.18
N ARG A 91 -12.22 -15.49 5.18
CA ARG A 91 -12.03 -16.94 5.01
C ARG A 91 -13.11 -17.76 5.71
N LEU A 92 -13.32 -18.97 5.17
CA LEU A 92 -14.12 -20.03 5.78
C LEU A 92 -13.31 -21.33 5.73
N GLY A 93 -12.74 -21.73 6.88
CA GLY A 93 -11.79 -22.84 6.92
C GLY A 93 -10.58 -22.56 6.03
N SER A 94 -10.31 -23.44 5.06
CA SER A 94 -9.26 -23.27 4.04
C SER A 94 -9.66 -22.39 2.86
N LYS A 95 -10.96 -22.12 2.68
CA LYS A 95 -11.48 -21.35 1.54
C LYS A 95 -11.33 -19.86 1.79
N ILE A 96 -10.66 -19.17 0.87
CA ILE A 96 -10.66 -17.70 0.81
C ILE A 96 -11.95 -17.27 0.11
N ILE A 97 -12.78 -16.48 0.79
CA ILE A 97 -14.10 -16.03 0.31
C ILE A 97 -14.13 -14.54 0.00
N GLY A 98 -13.11 -13.79 0.43
CA GLY A 98 -12.96 -12.38 0.15
C GLY A 98 -11.50 -11.96 0.03
N LYS A 99 -11.28 -10.70 -0.35
CA LYS A 99 -9.94 -10.11 -0.49
C LYS A 99 -9.82 -8.85 0.37
N CYS A 100 -8.59 -8.52 0.74
CA CYS A 100 -8.27 -7.25 1.39
C CYS A 100 -7.41 -6.41 0.47
N MET A 101 -7.74 -5.13 0.32
CA MET A 101 -6.84 -4.10 -0.19
C MET A 101 -6.39 -3.27 1.00
N MET A 102 -5.08 -3.13 1.18
CA MET A 102 -4.50 -2.46 2.34
C MET A 102 -3.45 -1.47 1.86
N GLY A 103 -3.90 -0.24 1.61
CA GLY A 103 -3.06 0.85 1.08
C GLY A 103 -2.60 1.76 2.21
N SER A 104 -1.33 2.20 2.15
CA SER A 104 -0.82 3.24 3.04
C SER A 104 0.48 3.83 2.53
N THR A 105 0.72 5.10 2.86
CA THR A 105 2.09 5.61 3.01
C THR A 105 2.63 5.18 4.38
N SER A 106 3.92 4.84 4.49
CA SER A 106 4.49 4.42 5.76
C SER A 106 4.83 5.64 6.61
N ASN A 107 4.21 5.75 7.79
CA ASN A 107 4.63 6.75 8.76
C ASN A 107 5.98 6.36 9.40
N ALA A 108 6.49 7.19 10.30
CA ALA A 108 7.65 6.84 11.11
C ALA A 108 7.40 5.51 11.82
N LEU A 109 8.46 4.74 12.09
CA LEU A 109 8.32 3.41 12.68
C LEU A 109 7.56 3.48 14.01
N SER A 110 7.83 4.50 14.82
CA SER A 110 7.15 4.77 16.09
C SER A 110 5.68 5.19 15.97
N LYS A 111 5.23 5.63 14.79
CA LYS A 111 3.87 6.15 14.52
C LYS A 111 3.02 5.17 13.69
N GLY A 112 3.19 3.87 13.96
CA GLY A 112 2.47 2.79 13.28
C GLY A 112 3.25 2.12 12.15
N GLY A 113 4.29 2.77 11.62
CA GLY A 113 5.10 2.27 10.51
C GLY A 113 5.78 0.93 10.83
N GLU A 114 6.20 0.68 12.08
CA GLU A 114 6.84 -0.58 12.47
C GLU A 114 5.89 -1.78 12.34
N ASN A 115 4.63 -1.62 12.76
CA ASN A 115 3.63 -2.67 12.67
C ASN A 115 3.27 -2.97 11.21
N PHE A 116 3.18 -1.92 10.40
CA PHE A 116 2.91 -2.05 8.96
C PHE A 116 4.08 -2.68 8.22
N LYS A 117 5.33 -2.30 8.54
CA LYS A 117 6.54 -2.93 7.99
C LYS A 117 6.58 -4.44 8.27
N LYS A 118 6.32 -4.85 9.52
CA LYS A 118 6.24 -6.28 9.88
C LYS A 118 5.17 -7.00 9.07
N LEU A 119 4.00 -6.38 8.89
CA LEU A 119 2.92 -6.95 8.09
C LEU A 119 3.29 -7.05 6.61
N PHE A 120 3.97 -6.04 6.06
CA PHE A 120 4.49 -6.03 4.70
C PHE A 120 5.52 -7.13 4.48
N GLU A 121 6.51 -7.27 5.37
CA GLU A 121 7.53 -8.33 5.32
C GLU A 121 6.92 -9.73 5.46
N ASP A 122 5.91 -9.89 6.34
CA ASP A 122 5.15 -11.14 6.50
C ASP A 122 4.29 -11.49 5.27
N SER A 123 4.14 -10.55 4.33
CA SER A 123 3.41 -10.70 3.06
C SER A 123 4.32 -11.04 1.88
N ASN A 124 5.62 -11.28 2.11
CA ASN A 124 6.58 -11.62 1.07
C ASN A 124 6.21 -12.93 0.36
N LEU A 125 6.08 -12.87 -0.96
CA LEU A 125 5.69 -13.99 -1.82
C LEU A 125 6.68 -15.17 -1.81
N SER A 126 7.94 -14.88 -1.49
CA SER A 126 9.04 -15.86 -1.44
C SER A 126 8.96 -16.76 -0.21
N THR A 127 8.21 -16.36 0.82
CA THR A 127 8.07 -17.11 2.08
C THR A 127 6.63 -17.57 2.24
N ARG A 128 6.40 -18.87 2.01
CA ARG A 128 5.08 -19.49 2.13
C ARG A 128 5.13 -20.68 3.05
N ASN A 129 4.04 -20.89 3.80
CA ASN A 129 3.85 -22.12 4.57
C ASN A 129 3.51 -23.30 3.64
N ALA A 130 3.43 -24.50 4.21
CA ALA A 130 3.06 -25.73 3.48
C ALA A 130 1.66 -25.67 2.83
N ASN A 131 0.79 -24.74 3.25
CA ASN A 131 -0.52 -24.50 2.66
C ASN A 131 -0.48 -23.45 1.52
N GLY A 132 0.71 -23.01 1.11
CA GLY A 132 0.89 -22.05 0.02
C GLY A 132 0.55 -20.60 0.37
N GLN A 133 0.41 -20.25 1.65
CA GLN A 133 0.10 -18.88 2.10
C GLN A 133 1.31 -18.18 2.70
N THR A 134 1.42 -16.88 2.46
CA THR A 134 2.34 -16.00 3.20
C THR A 134 1.96 -15.98 4.68
N LYS A 135 2.87 -15.54 5.55
CA LYS A 135 2.62 -15.49 7.00
C LYS A 135 1.44 -14.57 7.32
N SER A 136 1.35 -13.42 6.67
CA SER A 136 0.22 -12.51 6.79
C SER A 136 -1.03 -13.02 6.06
N GLY A 137 -0.89 -13.82 5.01
CA GLY A 137 -1.96 -14.17 4.06
C GLY A 137 -2.26 -13.07 3.03
N LEU A 138 -1.49 -11.98 3.04
CA LEU A 138 -1.50 -10.89 2.05
C LEU A 138 -0.31 -11.03 1.10
N TYR A 139 -0.29 -10.18 0.08
CA TYR A 139 0.85 -10.01 -0.83
C TYR A 139 1.45 -8.63 -0.65
N SER A 140 2.77 -8.55 -0.46
CA SER A 140 3.48 -7.28 -0.43
C SER A 140 3.56 -6.70 -1.85
N LEU A 141 3.18 -5.42 -1.98
CA LEU A 141 3.30 -4.66 -3.22
C LEU A 141 3.80 -3.26 -2.87
N PHE A 142 4.92 -2.87 -3.46
CA PHE A 142 5.45 -1.52 -3.39
C PHE A 142 5.32 -0.87 -4.77
N ILE A 143 4.73 0.32 -4.81
CA ILE A 143 4.61 1.13 -6.03
C ILE A 143 5.48 2.38 -5.82
N PRO A 144 6.59 2.52 -6.56
CA PRO A 144 7.44 3.71 -6.49
C PRO A 144 6.67 4.97 -6.87
N MET A 145 7.08 6.11 -6.29
CA MET A 145 6.41 7.40 -6.51
C MET A 145 6.32 7.80 -7.99
N GLU A 146 7.32 7.43 -8.82
CA GLU A 146 7.36 7.81 -10.24
C GLU A 146 6.19 7.25 -11.05
N TRP A 147 5.47 6.24 -10.56
CA TRP A 147 4.30 5.66 -11.22
C TRP A 147 3.02 6.46 -11.02
N ASN A 148 2.93 7.29 -9.98
CA ASN A 148 1.70 8.01 -9.61
C ASN A 148 1.99 9.44 -9.16
N MET A 149 3.11 10.03 -9.57
CA MET A 149 3.45 11.39 -9.19
C MET A 149 2.54 12.38 -9.92
N GLU A 150 1.76 13.14 -9.16
CA GLU A 150 0.88 14.17 -9.69
C GLU A 150 1.68 15.21 -10.50
N GLY A 151 1.09 15.73 -11.58
CA GLY A 151 1.76 16.60 -12.54
C GLY A 151 2.64 15.87 -13.57
N PHE A 152 2.81 14.55 -13.47
CA PHE A 152 3.57 13.74 -14.43
C PHE A 152 2.79 12.57 -15.00
N ILE A 153 1.46 12.63 -15.02
CA ILE A 153 0.59 11.60 -15.59
C ILE A 153 -0.04 12.14 -16.87
N ASP A 154 0.18 11.46 -17.99
CA ASP A 154 -0.39 11.86 -19.27
C ASP A 154 -1.90 11.63 -19.32
N ARG A 155 -2.57 12.20 -20.33
CA ARG A 155 -4.03 12.09 -20.53
C ARG A 155 -4.58 10.65 -20.64
N PHE A 156 -3.73 9.64 -20.77
CA PHE A 156 -4.09 8.23 -20.85
C PHE A 156 -3.82 7.48 -19.54
N GLY A 157 -3.35 8.17 -18.49
CA GLY A 157 -3.02 7.59 -17.20
C GLY A 157 -1.61 7.00 -17.14
N MET A 158 -0.74 7.29 -18.11
CA MET A 158 0.63 6.78 -18.13
C MET A 158 1.60 7.78 -17.50
N PRO A 159 2.52 7.33 -16.62
CA PRO A 159 3.52 8.20 -16.02
C PRO A 159 4.59 8.64 -17.04
N VAL A 160 4.98 9.92 -16.97
CA VAL A 160 6.08 10.51 -17.71
C VAL A 160 7.32 10.48 -16.82
N PHE A 161 8.13 9.43 -16.94
CA PHE A 161 9.27 9.20 -16.05
C PHE A 161 10.41 10.19 -16.24
N ARG A 162 10.78 10.47 -17.49
CA ARG A 162 11.89 11.35 -17.87
C ARG A 162 11.38 12.47 -18.77
N LYS A 163 12.14 13.57 -18.81
CA LYS A 163 11.83 14.76 -19.57
C LYS A 163 11.56 14.38 -21.02
N PRO A 164 10.34 14.62 -21.52
CA PRO A 164 9.99 14.21 -22.87
C PRO A 164 10.62 15.17 -23.88
N GLU A 165 11.00 14.66 -25.06
CA GLU A 165 11.54 15.50 -26.15
C GLU A 165 10.52 16.56 -26.61
N LYS A 166 9.24 16.19 -26.57
CA LYS A 166 8.10 17.06 -26.86
C LYS A 166 7.19 17.09 -25.64
N LYS A 167 6.69 18.27 -25.29
CA LYS A 167 5.73 18.42 -24.20
C LYS A 167 4.55 17.45 -24.35
N VAL A 168 4.20 16.77 -23.26
CA VAL A 168 3.10 15.80 -23.20
C VAL A 168 1.90 16.46 -22.54
N ARG A 169 0.69 16.10 -22.94
CA ARG A 169 -0.54 16.63 -22.34
C ARG A 169 -0.91 15.79 -21.12
N GLY A 170 -1.02 16.43 -19.96
CA GLY A 170 -1.41 15.80 -18.69
C GLY A 170 -2.89 15.46 -18.60
N VAL A 171 -3.26 14.69 -17.58
CA VAL A 171 -4.67 14.39 -17.22
C VAL A 171 -5.48 15.62 -16.83
N ASP A 172 -4.80 16.65 -16.34
CA ASP A 172 -5.29 17.96 -15.93
C ASP A 172 -5.33 18.97 -17.08
N ASP A 173 -5.07 18.52 -18.31
CA ASP A 173 -4.92 19.38 -19.48
C ASP A 173 -3.77 20.41 -19.37
N GLU A 174 -2.78 20.16 -18.51
CA GLU A 174 -1.54 20.95 -18.48
C GLU A 174 -0.46 20.33 -19.38
N TRP A 175 0.60 21.10 -19.66
CA TRP A 175 1.74 20.61 -20.43
C TRP A 175 2.82 20.08 -19.51
N ILE A 176 3.10 18.79 -19.59
CA ILE A 176 4.22 18.14 -18.92
C ILE A 176 5.49 18.41 -19.72
N THR A 177 6.42 19.17 -19.14
CA THR A 177 7.70 19.57 -19.76
C THR A 177 8.93 18.98 -19.08
N ASN A 178 8.74 18.20 -18.01
CA ASN A 178 9.78 17.50 -17.26
C ASN A 178 9.32 16.06 -16.94
N GLY A 179 10.19 15.23 -16.37
CA GLY A 179 9.82 13.88 -15.91
C GLY A 179 9.72 13.77 -14.39
N ALA A 180 8.91 12.83 -13.90
CA ALA A 180 8.76 12.55 -12.46
C ALA A 180 10.11 12.23 -11.79
N ILE A 181 10.95 11.42 -12.45
CA ILE A 181 12.26 11.04 -11.92
C ILE A 181 13.21 12.24 -11.96
N ASP A 182 13.21 13.03 -13.04
CA ASP A 182 14.08 14.21 -13.15
C ASP A 182 13.72 15.28 -12.12
N TYR A 183 12.42 15.48 -11.89
CA TYR A 183 11.92 16.36 -10.84
C TYR A 183 12.40 15.89 -9.47
N TRP A 184 12.21 14.60 -9.17
CA TRP A 184 12.63 14.03 -7.90
C TRP A 184 14.14 14.09 -7.68
N GLU A 185 14.95 13.84 -8.72
CA GLU A 185 16.41 13.95 -8.64
C GLU A 185 16.84 15.40 -8.36
N ALA A 186 16.18 16.38 -8.98
CA ALA A 186 16.43 17.81 -8.72
C ALA A 186 16.07 18.21 -7.27
N GLU A 187 14.94 17.72 -6.74
CA GLU A 187 14.56 17.95 -5.35
C GLU A 187 15.57 17.34 -4.39
N VAL A 188 15.99 16.09 -4.62
CA VAL A 188 17.03 15.41 -3.84
C VAL A 188 18.34 16.21 -3.85
N ASP A 189 18.77 16.67 -5.02
CA ASP A 189 19.99 17.47 -5.16
C ASP A 189 19.93 18.78 -4.38
N SER A 190 18.76 19.42 -4.33
CA SER A 190 18.55 20.64 -3.56
C SER A 190 18.64 20.42 -2.05
N LEU A 191 18.23 19.23 -1.58
CA LEU A 191 18.14 18.88 -0.17
C LEU A 191 19.42 18.23 0.38
N LYS A 192 20.46 17.98 -0.44
CA LYS A 192 21.72 17.33 0.00
C LYS A 192 22.40 17.97 1.22
N LYS A 193 22.16 19.27 1.47
CA LYS A 193 22.72 20.00 2.61
C LYS A 193 21.84 19.96 3.87
N ASP A 194 20.59 19.53 3.73
CA ASP A 194 19.63 19.35 4.83
C ASP A 194 19.23 17.88 4.94
N ALA A 195 19.95 17.19 5.81
CA ALA A 195 19.78 15.77 6.04
C ALA A 195 18.38 15.37 6.51
N ASP A 196 17.76 16.20 7.34
CA ASP A 196 16.45 15.90 7.93
C ASP A 196 15.36 16.09 6.88
N ALA A 197 15.42 17.19 6.12
CA ALA A 197 14.49 17.44 5.02
C ALA A 197 14.63 16.40 3.91
N LEU A 198 15.86 15.99 3.57
CA LEU A 198 16.10 14.94 2.57
C LEU A 198 15.51 13.59 3.02
N ASN A 199 15.69 13.22 4.29
CA ASN A 199 15.14 11.97 4.81
C ASN A 199 13.61 11.97 4.80
N GLU A 200 12.99 13.10 5.14
CA GLU A 200 11.55 13.26 5.05
C GLU A 200 11.05 13.20 3.59
N PHE A 201 11.76 13.85 2.66
CA PHE A 201 11.45 13.79 1.24
C PHE A 201 11.46 12.36 0.70
N TYR A 202 12.46 11.55 1.06
CA TYR A 202 12.49 10.14 0.69
C TYR A 202 11.33 9.33 1.25
N ARG A 203 10.86 9.64 2.46
CA ARG A 203 9.69 8.97 3.05
C ARG A 203 8.39 9.36 2.35
N GLN A 204 8.26 10.62 1.93
CA GLN A 204 7.08 11.13 1.23
C GLN A 204 7.03 10.68 -0.22
N PHE A 205 8.17 10.67 -0.90
CA PHE A 205 8.31 10.28 -2.31
C PHE A 205 9.29 9.09 -2.45
N PRO A 206 8.92 7.90 -1.95
CA PRO A 206 9.80 6.75 -1.97
C PRO A 206 9.93 6.17 -3.38
N ARG A 207 11.16 5.82 -3.76
CA ARG A 207 11.47 5.09 -5.01
C ARG A 207 11.81 3.63 -4.76
N THR A 208 12.12 3.29 -3.51
CA THR A 208 12.47 1.95 -3.05
C THR A 208 11.72 1.63 -1.75
N GLU A 209 11.63 0.34 -1.41
CA GLU A 209 11.08 -0.09 -0.10
C GLU A 209 11.91 0.49 1.05
N SER A 210 13.24 0.57 0.89
CA SER A 210 14.14 1.20 1.85
C SER A 210 13.77 2.66 2.11
N HIS A 211 13.41 3.44 1.08
CA HIS A 211 12.92 4.81 1.26
C HIS A 211 11.61 4.86 2.05
N ALA A 212 10.66 3.97 1.73
CA ALA A 212 9.35 3.94 2.36
C ALA A 212 9.44 3.64 3.87
N PHE A 213 10.35 2.75 4.28
CA PHE A 213 10.47 2.29 5.67
C PHE A 213 11.61 2.97 6.46
N ARG A 214 12.08 4.15 6.04
CA ARG A 214 13.05 4.92 6.83
C ARG A 214 12.45 5.44 8.13
N ASP A 215 13.30 5.57 9.13
CA ASP A 215 12.94 6.10 10.44
C ASP A 215 13.23 7.61 10.53
N GLU A 216 12.61 8.27 11.51
CA GLU A 216 12.88 9.67 11.81
C GLU A 216 14.30 9.80 12.41
N SER A 217 15.08 10.77 11.92
CA SER A 217 16.47 11.02 12.35
C SER A 217 16.61 11.39 13.84
N LYS A 218 15.52 11.83 14.49
CA LYS A 218 15.52 12.55 15.76
C LYS A 218 15.74 11.68 17.02
N SER A 219 15.73 10.35 16.92
CA SER A 219 15.74 9.47 18.11
C SER A 219 16.92 8.50 18.21
N SER A 220 17.91 8.58 17.31
CA SER A 220 19.05 7.66 17.33
C SER A 220 20.28 8.28 17.97
N LEU A 221 20.99 7.48 18.78
CA LEU A 221 22.32 7.79 19.29
C LEU A 221 23.36 7.91 18.16
N PHE A 222 23.06 7.30 17.01
CA PHE A 222 23.91 7.29 15.82
C PHE A 222 23.43 8.31 14.80
N ASN A 223 24.35 8.81 13.97
CA ASN A 223 24.01 9.67 12.84
C ASN A 223 23.28 8.85 11.76
N LEU A 224 21.95 8.76 11.88
CA LEU A 224 21.08 8.02 10.96
C LEU A 224 21.27 8.47 9.51
N THR A 225 21.54 9.75 9.28
CA THR A 225 21.82 10.28 7.95
C THR A 225 23.01 9.59 7.31
N LYS A 226 24.15 9.48 8.02
CA LYS A 226 25.33 8.77 7.50
C LYS A 226 25.05 7.29 7.26
N ILE A 227 24.25 6.67 8.12
CA ILE A 227 23.85 5.27 7.96
C ILE A 227 22.99 5.10 6.70
N TYR A 228 21.97 5.93 6.51
CA TYR A 228 21.12 5.87 5.32
C TYR A 228 21.88 6.21 4.05
N GLN A 229 22.77 7.21 4.07
CA GLN A 229 23.67 7.49 2.94
C GLN A 229 24.51 6.26 2.56
N GLN A 230 25.02 5.53 3.55
CA GLN A 230 25.76 4.30 3.30
C GLN A 230 24.86 3.17 2.77
N ILE A 231 23.64 3.04 3.29
CA ILE A 231 22.65 2.07 2.78
C ILE A 231 22.30 2.39 1.32
N ASP A 232 22.01 3.64 1.00
CA ASP A 232 21.69 4.08 -0.37
C ASP A 232 22.86 3.84 -1.33
N TYR A 233 24.09 4.12 -0.86
CA TYR A 233 25.29 3.81 -1.61
C TYR A 233 25.42 2.30 -1.85
N ASN A 234 25.18 1.47 -0.85
CA ASN A 234 25.24 0.02 -0.98
C ASN A 234 24.12 -0.53 -1.90
N ASP A 235 22.90 0.00 -1.80
CA ASP A 235 21.74 -0.40 -2.61
C ASP A 235 21.92 0.02 -4.08
N SER A 236 22.63 1.12 -4.35
CA SER A 236 22.95 1.59 -5.70
C SER A 236 24.17 0.94 -6.34
N LEU A 237 25.01 0.25 -5.56
CA LEU A 237 26.15 -0.51 -6.07
C LEU A 237 25.68 -1.83 -6.70
N ILE A 238 26.00 -2.05 -7.97
CA ILE A 238 25.91 -3.37 -8.60
C ILE A 238 26.98 -4.26 -7.95
N MET A 239 26.59 -5.13 -7.01
CA MET A 239 27.52 -5.97 -6.25
C MET A 239 28.47 -6.81 -7.13
N GLU A 240 28.07 -7.16 -8.36
CA GLU A 240 28.92 -7.91 -9.30
C GLU A 240 30.17 -7.13 -9.76
N HIS A 241 30.15 -5.80 -9.79
CA HIS A 241 31.27 -5.00 -10.27
C HIS A 241 32.26 -4.57 -9.18
N HIS A 242 31.86 -4.64 -7.91
CA HIS A 242 32.64 -4.10 -6.80
C HIS A 242 33.13 -5.14 -5.79
N VAL A 243 32.63 -6.39 -5.86
CA VAL A 243 33.11 -7.48 -5.02
C VAL A 243 34.00 -8.41 -5.84
N THR A 244 35.32 -8.26 -5.71
CA THR A 244 36.26 -9.23 -6.27
C THR A 244 36.24 -10.49 -5.41
N ARG A 245 35.67 -11.58 -5.93
CA ARG A 245 35.72 -12.88 -5.24
C ARG A 245 37.10 -13.51 -5.41
N GLY A 246 38.02 -13.16 -4.50
CA GLY A 246 39.31 -13.83 -4.36
C GLY A 246 39.14 -15.27 -3.87
N ARG A 247 39.97 -16.18 -4.38
CA ARG A 247 40.11 -17.52 -3.80
C ARG A 247 41.24 -17.44 -2.77
N PHE A 248 40.87 -17.36 -1.50
CA PHE A 248 41.83 -17.38 -0.41
C PHE A 248 42.26 -18.82 -0.14
N TYR A 249 43.57 -19.04 -0.13
CA TYR A 249 44.18 -20.32 0.21
C TYR A 249 45.08 -20.15 1.42
N TRP A 250 45.18 -21.20 2.23
CA TRP A 250 46.23 -21.24 3.23
C TRP A 250 47.58 -21.38 2.53
N LYS A 251 48.54 -20.55 2.90
CA LYS A 251 49.93 -20.67 2.47
C LYS A 251 50.41 -22.08 2.80
N ASP A 252 50.89 -22.77 1.78
CA ASP A 252 51.35 -24.16 1.85
C ASP A 252 50.28 -25.18 2.36
N GLY A 253 49.00 -24.82 2.32
CA GLY A 253 47.90 -25.70 2.77
C GLY A 253 47.79 -25.88 4.28
N VAL A 254 48.56 -25.13 5.08
CA VAL A 254 48.55 -25.24 6.54
C VAL A 254 47.35 -24.47 7.09
N LYS A 255 46.32 -25.19 7.53
CA LYS A 255 45.12 -24.58 8.13
C LYS A 255 45.49 -23.65 9.28
N ASP A 256 44.79 -22.53 9.36
CA ASP A 256 44.93 -21.49 10.39
C ASP A 256 46.31 -20.80 10.41
N SER A 257 47.02 -20.83 9.28
CA SER A 257 48.30 -20.11 9.07
C SER A 257 48.10 -18.83 8.25
N GLU A 258 49.11 -18.40 7.50
CA GLU A 258 49.05 -17.22 6.62
C GLU A 258 48.13 -17.48 5.42
N VAL A 259 47.28 -16.51 5.05
CA VAL A 259 46.36 -16.61 3.90
C VAL A 259 46.97 -15.91 2.68
N ILE A 260 46.90 -16.55 1.51
CA ILE A 260 47.28 -16.01 0.19
C ILE A 260 46.09 -15.87 -0.74
#